data_AF-A0A9E4KWN3-F1
#
_entry.id   AF-A0A9E4KWN3-F1
#
_cell.length_a   1.000
_cell.length_b   1.000
_cell.length_c   1.000
_cell.angle_alpha   90.00
_cell.angle_beta   90.00
_cell.angle_gamma   90.00
#
_symmetry.space_group_name_H-M   'P 1'
#
loop_
_entity.id
_entity.type
_entity.pdbx_description
1 polymer ?
#
loop_
_entity_poly.entity_id
_entity_poly.type
_entity_poly.pdbx_seq_one_letter_code
_entity_poly.pdbx_strand_id
1 'polypeptide(L)'
;MPTAAPVDKSATPLPAVFAHLIATPTAFGAIDDGSEAVCAVAEGWLPYEVQAGDSLLALALASGSSLIDLREGNCFGPVTGIIVGETIVLPTLLEPPIAPVSPLFPVSDEAYQVVGCESVRAMIFEPPPMTELQGIFAVRGRALIPEGGKYRLSVKPAWSPDYHRFLDVERSVDDDVIGLINTEIFGPGLQRLRLEIVGADDKILEDSSCEIPVVFMAP
;
A
#
# COMPACT_ATOMS: atom_id res chain seq x y z
N MET A 1 16.55 73.18 4.69
CA MET A 1 15.53 74.19 4.30
C MET A 1 16.21 75.22 3.43
N PRO A 2 15.64 75.65 2.28
CA PRO A 2 14.23 75.92 1.98
C PRO A 2 13.66 75.02 0.86
N THR A 3 12.46 75.13 0.30
CA THR A 3 11.07 75.43 0.73
C THR A 3 10.21 75.27 -0.55
N ALA A 4 9.13 74.49 -0.42
CA ALA A 4 7.84 74.49 -1.14
C ALA A 4 7.72 74.28 -2.68
N ALA A 5 6.66 73.51 -3.00
CA ALA A 5 6.10 73.10 -4.30
C ALA A 5 5.23 74.20 -4.96
N PRO A 6 4.50 74.03 -6.10
CA PRO A 6 3.46 73.00 -6.31
C PRO A 6 3.25 72.44 -7.76
N VAL A 7 2.27 71.53 -7.79
CA VAL A 7 1.67 70.68 -8.84
C VAL A 7 1.10 71.42 -10.05
N ASP A 8 1.08 70.79 -11.23
CA ASP A 8 -0.07 70.94 -12.13
C ASP A 8 -0.49 69.63 -12.82
N LYS A 9 -1.80 69.47 -12.93
CA LYS A 9 -2.55 68.31 -13.37
C LYS A 9 -2.91 68.47 -14.84
N SER A 10 -2.68 67.45 -15.66
CA SER A 10 -3.38 67.36 -16.94
C SER A 10 -3.72 65.91 -17.25
N ALA A 11 -4.99 65.55 -17.02
CA ALA A 11 -5.57 64.31 -17.47
C ALA A 11 -6.69 64.65 -18.47
N THR A 12 -6.46 64.31 -19.73
CA THR A 12 -7.42 64.42 -20.83
C THR A 12 -8.34 63.20 -20.84
N PRO A 13 -9.68 63.34 -20.88
CA PRO A 13 -10.58 62.19 -20.99
C PRO A 13 -10.95 61.94 -22.46
N LEU A 14 -11.12 60.67 -22.84
CA LEU A 14 -11.70 60.19 -24.10
C LEU A 14 -12.13 58.72 -23.94
N PRO A 15 -13.07 58.21 -24.75
CA PRO A 15 -14.47 58.09 -24.40
C PRO A 15 -14.91 56.65 -24.05
N ALA A 16 -16.04 56.55 -23.34
CA ALA A 16 -16.75 55.31 -23.10
C ALA A 16 -17.47 54.83 -24.37
N VAL A 17 -17.06 53.69 -24.92
CA VAL A 17 -17.90 52.88 -25.83
C VAL A 17 -17.52 51.40 -25.72
N PHE A 18 -18.42 50.58 -25.16
CA PHE A 18 -19.01 49.38 -25.79
C PHE A 18 -19.60 48.46 -24.72
N ALA A 19 -20.93 48.43 -24.67
CA ALA A 19 -21.68 47.35 -24.07
C ALA A 19 -21.61 46.11 -24.96
N HIS A 20 -21.40 44.94 -24.36
CA HIS A 20 -22.07 43.65 -24.57
C HIS A 20 -21.09 42.54 -24.22
N LEU A 21 -21.45 41.76 -23.20
CA LEU A 21 -21.45 40.30 -23.15
C LEU A 21 -21.81 39.93 -21.72
N ILE A 22 -23.11 39.79 -21.45
CA ILE A 22 -23.57 39.11 -20.24
C ILE A 22 -23.21 37.65 -20.47
N ALA A 23 -22.17 37.16 -19.81
CA ALA A 23 -21.90 35.74 -19.76
C ALA A 23 -23.07 35.08 -19.02
N THR A 24 -23.92 34.37 -19.77
CA THR A 24 -24.83 33.39 -19.19
C THR A 24 -23.96 32.41 -18.41
N PRO A 25 -24.12 32.21 -17.09
CA PRO A 25 -23.46 31.10 -16.44
C PRO A 25 -24.01 29.84 -17.09
N THR A 26 -23.21 29.21 -17.95
CA THR A 26 -23.40 27.82 -18.32
C THR A 26 -23.45 27.07 -17.01
N ALA A 27 -24.61 26.50 -16.67
CA ALA A 27 -24.71 25.52 -15.62
C ALA A 27 -23.76 24.38 -16.01
N PHE A 28 -22.55 24.40 -15.45
CA PHE A 28 -21.66 23.27 -15.48
C PHE A 28 -22.43 22.15 -14.81
N GLY A 29 -22.54 21.03 -15.53
CA GLY A 29 -23.21 19.83 -15.07
C GLY A 29 -22.79 19.53 -13.64
N ALA A 30 -23.77 19.08 -12.86
CA ALA A 30 -23.58 18.60 -11.50
C ALA A 30 -22.25 17.85 -11.41
N ILE A 31 -21.40 18.37 -10.53
CA ILE A 31 -20.33 17.61 -9.89
C ILE A 31 -20.89 16.22 -9.59
N ASP A 32 -20.38 15.23 -10.32
CA ASP A 32 -20.39 13.85 -9.85
C ASP A 32 -19.72 13.92 -8.48
N ASP A 33 -20.53 13.69 -7.46
CA ASP A 33 -20.14 13.78 -6.07
C ASP A 33 -18.95 12.85 -5.92
N GLY A 34 -17.77 13.46 -5.77
CA GLY A 34 -16.56 12.80 -5.31
C GLY A 34 -16.84 12.32 -3.89
N SER A 35 -17.64 11.27 -3.79
CA SER A 35 -17.70 10.36 -2.69
C SER A 35 -16.30 9.76 -2.65
N GLU A 36 -15.39 10.43 -1.95
CA GLU A 36 -14.34 9.74 -1.23
C GLU A 36 -15.06 8.57 -0.57
N ALA A 37 -14.82 7.37 -1.08
CA ALA A 37 -15.45 6.18 -0.54
C ALA A 37 -15.05 6.12 0.93
N VAL A 38 -15.95 6.57 1.80
CA VAL A 38 -15.78 6.45 3.23
C VAL A 38 -15.75 4.96 3.46
N CYS A 39 -14.59 4.45 3.87
CA CYS A 39 -14.50 3.04 4.17
C CYS A 39 -15.52 2.74 5.27
N ALA A 40 -16.40 1.79 4.98
CA ALA A 40 -17.35 1.26 5.93
C ALA A 40 -16.89 -0.13 6.33
N VAL A 41 -16.88 -0.39 7.64
CA VAL A 41 -16.59 -1.73 8.18
C VAL A 41 -17.59 -2.73 7.59
N ALA A 42 -17.12 -3.91 7.21
CA ALA A 42 -17.89 -4.91 6.50
C ALA A 42 -19.14 -5.35 7.28
N GLU A 43 -20.29 -5.25 6.65
CA GLU A 43 -21.55 -5.70 7.23
C GLU A 43 -21.63 -7.24 7.27
N GLY A 44 -22.25 -7.77 8.32
CA GLY A 44 -22.46 -9.22 8.49
C GLY A 44 -21.23 -10.01 8.95
N TRP A 45 -20.07 -9.37 9.08
CA TRP A 45 -18.89 -9.96 9.70
C TRP A 45 -19.04 -9.98 11.22
N LEU A 46 -18.37 -10.93 11.86
CA LEU A 46 -18.51 -11.23 13.28
C LEU A 46 -17.38 -10.57 14.08
N PRO A 47 -17.67 -10.01 15.27
CA PRO A 47 -16.65 -9.39 16.10
C PRO A 47 -15.66 -10.44 16.61
N TYR A 48 -14.39 -10.05 16.66
CA TYR A 48 -13.30 -10.83 17.20
C TYR A 48 -12.42 -9.93 18.07
N GLU A 49 -12.19 -10.36 19.30
CA GLU A 49 -11.25 -9.67 20.20
C GLU A 49 -9.84 -10.21 19.94
N VAL A 50 -8.94 -9.33 19.51
CA VAL A 50 -7.56 -9.69 19.14
C VAL A 50 -6.82 -10.26 20.36
N GLN A 51 -6.23 -11.43 20.19
CA GLN A 51 -5.48 -12.15 21.22
C GLN A 51 -3.97 -11.95 21.07
N ALA A 52 -3.25 -12.22 22.15
CA ALA A 52 -1.79 -12.20 22.11
C ALA A 52 -1.25 -13.27 21.14
N GLY A 53 -0.41 -12.85 20.20
CA GLY A 53 0.18 -13.71 19.18
C GLY A 53 -0.56 -13.71 17.85
N ASP A 54 -1.71 -13.02 17.75
CA ASP A 54 -2.39 -12.85 16.47
C ASP A 54 -1.60 -11.92 15.54
N SER A 55 -1.72 -12.20 14.24
CA SER A 55 -1.35 -11.28 13.17
C SER A 55 -2.52 -11.14 12.20
N LEU A 56 -2.62 -10.00 11.53
CA LEU A 56 -3.73 -9.76 10.60
C LEU A 56 -3.77 -10.81 9.48
N LEU A 57 -2.61 -11.25 8.99
CA LEU A 57 -2.54 -12.34 8.02
C LEU A 57 -3.03 -13.67 8.58
N ALA A 58 -2.64 -14.05 9.82
CA ALA A 58 -3.09 -15.30 10.42
C ALA A 58 -4.63 -15.32 10.61
N LEU A 59 -5.20 -14.20 11.05
CA LEU A 59 -6.66 -14.04 11.18
C LEU A 59 -7.38 -14.09 9.83
N ALA A 60 -6.81 -13.48 8.79
CA ALA A 60 -7.36 -13.53 7.44
C ALA A 60 -7.42 -14.97 6.93
N LEU A 61 -6.32 -15.71 7.05
CA LEU A 61 -6.26 -17.10 6.60
C LEU A 61 -7.19 -18.01 7.41
N ALA A 62 -7.21 -17.87 8.74
CA ALA A 62 -8.06 -18.68 9.61
C ALA A 62 -9.55 -18.45 9.35
N SER A 63 -9.94 -17.23 8.98
CA SER A 63 -11.33 -16.87 8.64
C SER A 63 -11.71 -17.14 7.18
N GLY A 64 -10.78 -17.66 6.35
CA GLY A 64 -11.00 -17.95 4.94
C GLY A 64 -10.99 -16.73 4.03
N SER A 65 -10.37 -15.64 4.45
CA SER A 65 -10.23 -14.37 3.73
C SER A 65 -8.85 -14.17 3.11
N SER A 66 -8.67 -13.07 2.38
CA SER A 66 -7.35 -12.57 2.03
C SER A 66 -6.92 -11.42 2.96
N LEU A 67 -5.61 -11.14 3.03
CA LEU A 67 -5.10 -10.02 3.81
C LEU A 67 -5.71 -8.68 3.37
N ILE A 68 -5.91 -8.48 2.07
CA ILE A 68 -6.48 -7.25 1.52
C ILE A 68 -7.95 -7.15 1.90
N ASP A 69 -8.73 -8.22 1.70
CA ASP A 69 -10.16 -8.21 2.00
C ASP A 69 -10.39 -7.97 3.50
N LEU A 70 -9.60 -8.61 4.36
CA LEU A 70 -9.70 -8.41 5.81
C LEU A 70 -9.35 -6.97 6.22
N ARG A 71 -8.31 -6.40 5.61
CA ARG A 71 -7.90 -5.00 5.85
C ARG A 71 -9.01 -4.03 5.42
N GLU A 72 -9.55 -4.21 4.22
CA GLU A 72 -10.62 -3.36 3.69
C GLU A 72 -11.91 -3.49 4.52
N GLY A 73 -12.28 -4.71 4.90
CA GLY A 73 -13.45 -4.96 5.74
C GLY A 73 -13.34 -4.38 7.15
N ASN A 74 -12.13 -4.06 7.61
CA ASN A 74 -11.88 -3.39 8.89
C ASN A 74 -11.48 -1.92 8.75
N CYS A 75 -11.47 -1.37 7.54
CA CYS A 75 -11.01 -0.01 7.25
C CYS A 75 -9.59 0.30 7.75
N PHE A 76 -8.75 -0.71 7.71
CA PHE A 76 -7.34 -0.58 8.05
C PHE A 76 -6.55 -0.02 6.88
N GLY A 77 -5.62 0.88 7.19
CA GLY A 77 -4.65 1.36 6.21
C GLY A 77 -3.66 0.27 5.83
N PRO A 78 -2.89 0.43 4.72
CA PRO A 78 -2.00 -0.61 4.21
C PRO A 78 -1.00 -1.16 5.24
N VAL A 79 -0.55 -0.33 6.18
CA VAL A 79 0.44 -0.68 7.22
C VAL A 79 -0.16 -0.76 8.63
N THR A 80 -1.48 -0.63 8.76
CA THR A 80 -2.16 -0.72 10.06
C THR A 80 -2.07 -2.16 10.56
N GLY A 81 -1.39 -2.34 11.70
CA GLY A 81 -1.37 -3.60 12.45
C GLY A 81 -2.60 -3.75 13.34
N ILE A 82 -2.61 -4.78 14.18
CA ILE A 82 -3.67 -5.04 15.16
C ILE A 82 -3.13 -4.98 16.58
N ILE A 83 -3.98 -4.60 17.52
CA ILE A 83 -3.65 -4.39 18.94
C ILE A 83 -4.43 -5.40 19.79
N VAL A 84 -3.71 -6.09 20.68
CA VAL A 84 -4.33 -7.04 21.63
C VAL A 84 -5.45 -6.39 22.44
N GLY A 85 -6.60 -7.05 22.51
CA GLY A 85 -7.81 -6.59 23.19
C GLY A 85 -8.69 -5.65 22.37
N GLU A 86 -8.24 -5.20 21.18
CA GLU A 86 -9.13 -4.47 20.28
C GLU A 86 -10.14 -5.42 19.62
N THR A 87 -11.30 -4.89 19.25
CA THR A 87 -12.31 -5.65 18.52
C THR A 87 -12.24 -5.30 17.04
N ILE A 88 -11.99 -6.31 16.22
CA ILE A 88 -12.08 -6.25 14.76
C ILE A 88 -13.27 -7.09 14.29
N VAL A 89 -13.57 -7.08 12.99
CA VAL A 89 -14.58 -7.97 12.39
C VAL A 89 -13.92 -9.00 11.47
N LEU A 90 -14.41 -10.23 11.50
CA LEU A 90 -13.95 -11.35 10.67
C LEU A 90 -15.11 -11.96 9.86
N PRO A 91 -14.86 -12.46 8.63
CA PRO A 91 -15.90 -13.08 7.80
C PRO A 91 -16.57 -14.32 8.42
N THR A 92 -15.83 -15.05 9.24
CA THR A 92 -16.27 -16.30 9.86
C THR A 92 -15.94 -16.26 11.36
N LEU A 93 -16.78 -16.90 12.17
CA LEU A 93 -16.53 -17.03 13.61
C LEU A 93 -15.30 -17.91 13.84
N LEU A 94 -14.35 -17.41 14.63
CA LEU A 94 -13.20 -18.16 15.12
C LEU A 94 -13.33 -18.34 16.62
N GLU A 95 -13.00 -19.53 17.12
CA GLU A 95 -12.88 -19.81 18.55
C GLU A 95 -11.41 -19.59 18.98
N PRO A 96 -11.12 -18.62 19.86
CA PRO A 96 -9.77 -18.43 20.38
C PRO A 96 -9.34 -19.60 21.30
N PRO A 97 -8.02 -19.91 21.39
CA PRO A 97 -6.93 -19.29 20.65
C PRO A 97 -6.79 -19.89 19.24
N ILE A 98 -6.50 -19.04 18.26
CA ILE A 98 -6.06 -19.53 16.96
C ILE A 98 -4.63 -20.02 17.17
N ALA A 99 -4.36 -21.28 16.83
CA ALA A 99 -3.02 -21.82 16.96
C ALA A 99 -2.06 -20.93 16.14
N PRO A 100 -0.94 -20.47 16.70
CA PRO A 100 0.02 -19.73 15.91
C PRO A 100 0.46 -20.62 14.76
N VAL A 101 0.58 -20.05 13.57
CA VAL A 101 1.31 -20.68 12.46
C VAL A 101 2.77 -20.84 12.92
N SER A 102 3.02 -21.93 13.62
CA SER A 102 4.32 -22.26 14.16
C SER A 102 5.28 -22.40 12.99
N PRO A 103 6.42 -21.69 12.98
CA PRO A 103 7.39 -21.94 11.95
C PRO A 103 7.92 -23.36 12.17
N LEU A 104 7.63 -24.25 11.23
CA LEU A 104 8.64 -25.23 10.87
C LEU A 104 9.85 -24.39 10.45
N PHE A 105 10.99 -24.58 11.11
CA PHE A 105 12.26 -24.06 10.61
C PHE A 105 12.31 -24.33 9.11
N PRO A 106 12.75 -23.37 8.27
CA PRO A 106 12.78 -23.58 6.83
C PRO A 106 13.51 -24.89 6.53
N VAL A 107 12.79 -25.81 5.91
CA VAL A 107 13.24 -27.19 5.68
C VAL A 107 14.14 -27.30 4.45
N SER A 108 14.38 -26.20 3.71
CA SER A 108 15.20 -26.19 2.51
C SER A 108 16.05 -24.91 2.36
N ASP A 109 17.18 -25.05 1.68
CA ASP A 109 18.08 -23.94 1.34
C ASP A 109 17.40 -22.87 0.47
N GLU A 110 16.34 -23.23 -0.26
CA GLU A 110 15.53 -22.34 -1.08
C GLU A 110 14.93 -21.18 -0.28
N ALA A 111 14.62 -21.42 1.00
CA ALA A 111 14.08 -20.40 1.90
C ALA A 111 15.02 -19.22 2.09
N TYR A 112 16.33 -19.43 1.89
CA TYR A 112 17.39 -18.42 2.08
C TYR A 112 17.91 -17.84 0.76
N GLN A 113 17.41 -18.31 -0.39
CA GLN A 113 17.91 -17.85 -1.69
C GLN A 113 17.25 -16.54 -2.12
N VAL A 114 18.08 -15.68 -2.72
CA VAL A 114 17.63 -14.58 -3.57
C VAL A 114 17.29 -15.13 -4.94
N VAL A 115 16.12 -14.78 -5.49
CA VAL A 115 15.64 -15.30 -6.77
C VAL A 115 15.15 -14.16 -7.66
N GLY A 116 15.55 -14.15 -8.93
CA GLY A 116 15.03 -13.23 -9.95
C GLY A 116 15.55 -11.79 -9.91
N CYS A 117 16.28 -11.38 -8.87
CA CYS A 117 16.73 -9.99 -8.65
C CYS A 117 17.84 -9.48 -9.59
N GLU A 118 17.94 -10.04 -10.79
CA GLU A 118 18.82 -9.61 -11.88
C GLU A 118 18.04 -8.85 -12.97
N SER A 119 16.72 -8.79 -12.86
CA SER A 119 15.85 -8.11 -13.82
C SER A 119 16.08 -6.59 -13.82
N VAL A 120 16.09 -6.02 -15.03
CA VAL A 120 16.10 -4.56 -15.19
C VAL A 120 14.77 -3.92 -14.78
N ARG A 121 13.68 -4.69 -14.66
CA ARG A 121 12.34 -4.19 -14.36
C ARG A 121 11.95 -4.31 -12.90
N ALA A 122 12.37 -5.39 -12.23
CA ALA A 122 12.05 -5.64 -10.83
C ALA A 122 13.32 -5.91 -10.04
N MET A 123 13.63 -5.04 -9.09
CA MET A 123 14.77 -5.22 -8.20
C MET A 123 14.48 -4.59 -6.85
N ILE A 124 14.80 -5.30 -5.78
CA ILE A 124 14.74 -4.81 -4.40
C ILE A 124 16.17 -4.43 -4.01
N PHE A 125 16.37 -3.18 -3.61
CA PHE A 125 17.65 -2.67 -3.12
C PHE A 125 17.72 -2.71 -1.60
N GLU A 126 16.61 -2.33 -0.95
CA GLU A 126 16.47 -2.39 0.50
C GLU A 126 15.12 -3.03 0.86
N PRO A 127 15.07 -3.88 1.89
CA PRO A 127 16.19 -4.30 2.73
C PRO A 127 17.14 -5.29 2.01
N PRO A 128 18.42 -5.39 2.40
CA PRO A 128 19.27 -6.49 1.98
C PRO A 128 18.71 -7.86 2.40
N PRO A 129 19.06 -8.96 1.71
CA PRO A 129 18.69 -10.30 2.10
C PRO A 129 19.11 -10.63 3.54
N MET A 130 18.27 -11.38 4.26
CA MET A 130 18.47 -11.81 5.65
C MET A 130 18.50 -10.71 6.70
N THR A 131 18.05 -9.49 6.36
CA THR A 131 17.91 -8.41 7.34
C THR A 131 16.84 -8.74 8.38
N GLU A 132 17.15 -8.48 9.65
CA GLU A 132 16.19 -8.50 10.75
C GLU A 132 15.43 -7.18 10.80
N LEU A 133 14.09 -7.25 10.79
CA LEU A 133 13.20 -6.11 10.65
C LEU A 133 12.13 -6.14 11.75
N GLN A 134 11.77 -4.96 12.24
CA GLN A 134 10.72 -4.78 13.25
C GLN A 134 9.93 -3.50 12.93
N GLY A 135 8.62 -3.54 13.14
CA GLY A 135 7.73 -2.40 12.92
C GLY A 135 7.55 -2.07 11.45
N ILE A 136 7.45 -0.77 11.13
CA ILE A 136 7.24 -0.29 9.77
C ILE A 136 8.58 0.01 9.10
N PHE A 137 8.84 -0.62 7.95
CA PHE A 137 10.04 -0.37 7.14
C PHE A 137 9.68 -0.11 5.68
N ALA A 138 10.58 0.57 4.97
CA ALA A 138 10.44 0.81 3.54
C ALA A 138 11.12 -0.30 2.73
N VAL A 139 10.42 -0.77 1.70
CA VAL A 139 11.03 -1.53 0.61
C VAL A 139 11.40 -0.53 -0.47
N ARG A 140 12.69 -0.42 -0.79
CA ARG A 140 13.21 0.45 -1.85
C ARG A 140 13.74 -0.38 -2.99
N GLY A 141 13.61 0.14 -4.21
CA GLY A 141 14.09 -0.57 -5.38
C GLY A 141 13.61 0.03 -6.69
N ARG A 142 13.51 -0.84 -7.69
CA ARG A 142 13.01 -0.54 -9.02
C ARG A 142 11.84 -1.45 -9.36
N ALA A 143 10.76 -0.85 -9.85
CA ALA A 143 9.60 -1.48 -10.42
C ALA A 143 9.18 -0.72 -11.70
N LEU A 144 9.68 -1.14 -12.86
CA LEU A 144 9.34 -0.56 -14.16
C LEU A 144 8.17 -1.32 -14.77
N ILE A 145 6.97 -0.71 -14.72
CA ILE A 145 5.74 -1.32 -15.21
C ILE A 145 5.48 -0.92 -16.67
N PRO A 146 4.88 -1.81 -17.49
CA PRO A 146 4.38 -1.43 -18.81
C PRO A 146 3.12 -0.56 -18.70
N GLU A 147 2.70 0.04 -19.81
CA GLU A 147 1.43 0.78 -19.86
C GLU A 147 0.24 -0.11 -19.48
N GLY A 148 -0.62 0.40 -18.59
CA GLY A 148 -1.75 -0.35 -18.04
C GLY A 148 -1.37 -1.52 -17.12
N GLY A 149 -0.09 -1.69 -16.82
CA GLY A 149 0.40 -2.68 -15.86
C GLY A 149 0.46 -2.14 -14.43
N LYS A 150 0.97 -2.98 -13.54
CA LYS A 150 1.22 -2.68 -12.12
C LYS A 150 2.40 -3.49 -11.62
N TYR A 151 2.98 -3.11 -10.51
CA TYR A 151 3.80 -4.03 -9.74
C TYR A 151 3.02 -4.52 -8.53
N ARG A 152 3.34 -5.73 -8.10
CA ARG A 152 2.78 -6.37 -6.93
C ARG A 152 3.88 -6.65 -5.93
N LEU A 153 3.63 -6.28 -4.68
CA LEU A 153 4.45 -6.68 -3.55
C LEU A 153 3.67 -7.71 -2.75
N SER A 154 4.26 -8.88 -2.58
CA SER A 154 3.68 -10.01 -1.88
C SER A 154 4.65 -10.50 -0.81
N VAL A 155 4.11 -11.07 0.26
CA VAL A 155 4.89 -11.64 1.36
C VAL A 155 4.41 -13.06 1.61
N LYS A 156 5.34 -13.95 1.95
CA LYS A 156 4.98 -15.25 2.51
C LYS A 156 5.92 -15.68 3.63
N PRO A 157 5.43 -16.50 4.57
CA PRO A 157 6.31 -17.29 5.39
C PRO A 157 7.18 -18.19 4.53
N ALA A 158 8.46 -18.34 4.87
CA ALA A 158 9.39 -19.12 4.04
C ALA A 158 9.03 -20.61 3.92
N TRP A 159 8.32 -21.16 4.90
CA TRP A 159 7.78 -22.51 4.89
C TRP A 159 6.47 -22.65 4.09
N SER A 160 5.81 -21.53 3.76
CA SER A 160 4.57 -21.54 2.99
C SER A 160 4.87 -21.63 1.49
N PRO A 161 4.10 -22.42 0.71
CA PRO A 161 4.17 -22.34 -0.73
C PRO A 161 3.55 -21.04 -1.26
N ASP A 162 2.55 -20.50 -0.56
CA ASP A 162 1.63 -19.49 -1.07
C ASP A 162 2.08 -18.07 -0.74
N TYR A 163 1.97 -17.19 -1.74
CA TYR A 163 2.19 -15.77 -1.59
C TYR A 163 0.92 -15.03 -1.19
N HIS A 164 1.04 -14.14 -0.21
CA HIS A 164 -0.03 -13.24 0.18
C HIS A 164 0.22 -11.86 -0.40
N ARG A 165 -0.64 -11.46 -1.31
CA ARG A 165 -0.61 -10.13 -1.92
C ARG A 165 -0.79 -9.06 -0.83
N PHE A 166 0.12 -8.10 -0.78
CA PHE A 166 0.09 -7.01 0.19
C PHE A 166 -0.38 -5.70 -0.43
N LEU A 167 0.18 -5.34 -1.60
CA LEU A 167 -0.22 -4.18 -2.38
C LEU A 167 0.01 -4.42 -3.89
N ASP A 168 -0.78 -3.71 -4.68
CA ASP A 168 -0.64 -3.55 -6.13
C ASP A 168 -0.53 -2.05 -6.42
N VAL A 169 0.39 -1.62 -7.29
CA VAL A 169 0.61 -0.21 -7.61
C VAL A 169 0.81 0.00 -9.11
N GLU A 170 0.02 0.91 -9.69
CA GLU A 170 -0.07 1.20 -11.13
C GLU A 170 0.88 2.34 -11.57
N ARG A 171 1.98 2.52 -10.85
CA ARG A 171 2.97 3.57 -11.12
C ARG A 171 4.37 2.98 -11.07
N SER A 172 5.21 3.31 -12.06
CA SER A 172 6.63 2.92 -12.02
C SER A 172 7.39 3.60 -10.89
N VAL A 173 8.34 2.88 -10.33
CA VAL A 173 9.29 3.37 -9.32
C VAL A 173 10.70 3.01 -9.79
N ASP A 174 11.65 3.94 -9.71
CA ASP A 174 13.06 3.69 -10.00
C ASP A 174 13.90 4.35 -8.90
N ASP A 175 14.65 3.52 -8.18
CA ASP A 175 15.49 3.91 -7.04
C ASP A 175 14.75 4.72 -5.95
N ASP A 176 13.54 4.27 -5.60
CA ASP A 176 12.73 4.89 -4.55
C ASP A 176 11.86 3.85 -3.80
N VAL A 177 11.00 4.31 -2.90
CA VAL A 177 10.10 3.48 -2.10
C VAL A 177 9.05 2.81 -2.98
N ILE A 178 9.09 1.48 -3.01
CA ILE A 178 8.11 0.58 -3.63
C ILE A 178 6.92 0.35 -2.66
N GLY A 179 7.19 0.31 -1.36
CA GLY A 179 6.13 0.14 -0.37
C GLY A 179 6.62 0.29 1.05
N LEU A 180 5.67 0.48 1.97
CA LEU A 180 5.91 0.41 3.40
C LEU A 180 5.27 -0.88 3.92
N ILE A 181 6.02 -1.68 4.68
CA ILE A 181 5.54 -2.94 5.27
C ILE A 181 5.59 -2.79 6.79
N ASN A 182 4.51 -3.19 7.47
CA ASN A 182 4.52 -3.43 8.91
C ASN A 182 4.74 -4.92 9.18
N THR A 183 5.79 -5.27 9.92
CA THR A 183 6.11 -6.69 10.24
C THR A 183 5.01 -7.38 11.05
N GLU A 184 4.28 -6.63 11.89
CA GLU A 184 3.24 -7.17 12.78
C GLU A 184 2.04 -7.75 12.00
N ILE A 185 1.79 -7.25 10.78
CA ILE A 185 0.72 -7.74 9.91
C ILE A 185 0.92 -9.22 9.54
N PHE A 186 2.17 -9.65 9.36
CA PHE A 186 2.52 -10.96 8.84
C PHE A 186 2.91 -11.96 9.94
N GLY A 187 3.29 -11.46 11.11
CA GLY A 187 3.83 -12.27 12.20
C GLY A 187 5.33 -12.52 12.07
N PRO A 188 5.98 -12.96 13.16
CA PRO A 188 7.43 -13.11 13.22
C PRO A 188 7.93 -14.33 12.43
N GLY A 189 9.22 -14.34 12.13
CA GLY A 189 9.93 -15.45 11.52
C GLY A 189 10.57 -15.10 10.17
N LEU A 190 11.11 -16.12 9.50
CA LEU A 190 11.68 -15.99 8.17
C LEU A 190 10.55 -15.81 7.14
N GLN A 191 10.55 -14.66 6.48
CA GLN A 191 9.61 -14.28 5.43
C GLN A 191 10.33 -14.14 4.10
N ARG A 192 9.60 -14.28 3.01
CA ARG A 192 10.07 -13.96 1.66
C ARG A 192 9.24 -12.81 1.10
N LEU A 193 9.94 -11.74 0.73
CA LEU A 193 9.35 -10.62 0.00
C LEU A 193 9.49 -10.90 -1.48
N ARG A 194 8.42 -10.70 -2.24
CA ARG A 194 8.42 -10.81 -3.70
C ARG A 194 7.88 -9.53 -4.30
N LEU A 195 8.70 -8.91 -5.13
CA LEU A 195 8.29 -7.90 -6.09
C LEU A 195 8.09 -8.58 -7.45
N GLU A 196 6.99 -8.32 -8.12
CA GLU A 196 6.72 -8.83 -9.47
C GLU A 196 6.03 -7.77 -10.34
N ILE A 197 6.37 -7.73 -11.63
CA ILE A 197 5.68 -6.86 -12.59
C ILE A 197 4.54 -7.62 -13.23
N VAL A 198 3.35 -7.03 -13.20
CA VAL A 198 2.11 -7.57 -13.74
C VAL A 198 1.69 -6.72 -14.93
N GLY A 199 1.43 -7.36 -16.06
CA GLY A 199 0.98 -6.71 -17.29
C GLY A 199 -0.49 -6.29 -17.22
N ALA A 200 -0.95 -5.60 -18.27
CA ALA A 200 -2.34 -5.18 -18.41
C ALA A 200 -3.33 -6.37 -18.53
N ASP A 201 -2.84 -7.57 -18.88
CA ASP A 201 -3.62 -8.81 -18.91
C ASP A 201 -3.64 -9.55 -17.55
N ASP A 202 -3.21 -8.86 -16.48
CA ASP A 202 -3.09 -9.36 -15.10
C ASP A 202 -2.14 -10.56 -14.94
N LYS A 203 -1.27 -10.81 -15.92
CA LYS A 203 -0.22 -11.83 -15.85
C LYS A 203 1.10 -11.25 -15.42
N ILE A 204 1.86 -12.04 -14.67
CA ILE A 204 3.25 -11.71 -14.33
C ILE A 204 4.07 -11.73 -15.61
N LEU A 205 4.83 -10.67 -15.88
CA LEU A 205 5.73 -10.66 -17.03
C LEU A 205 6.93 -11.59 -16.76
N GLU A 206 7.41 -12.26 -17.80
CA GLU A 206 8.58 -13.13 -17.68
C GLU A 206 9.82 -12.35 -17.19
N ASP A 207 10.65 -13.00 -16.39
CA ASP A 207 11.90 -12.46 -15.83
C ASP A 207 11.74 -11.07 -15.20
N SER A 208 10.60 -10.84 -14.55
CA SER A 208 10.23 -9.55 -13.96
C SER A 208 9.88 -9.65 -12.47
N SER A 209 10.51 -10.59 -11.76
CA SER A 209 10.35 -10.76 -10.33
C SER A 209 11.67 -10.61 -9.60
N CYS A 210 11.63 -10.14 -8.37
CA CYS A 210 12.75 -10.14 -7.43
C CYS A 210 12.25 -10.58 -6.06
N GLU A 211 12.88 -11.61 -5.52
CA GLU A 211 12.46 -12.29 -4.32
C GLU A 211 13.64 -12.40 -3.34
N ILE A 212 13.47 -11.88 -2.12
CA ILE A 212 14.50 -11.87 -1.09
C ILE A 212 13.97 -12.46 0.23
N PRO A 213 14.81 -13.19 0.99
CA PRO A 213 14.50 -13.57 2.36
C PRO A 213 14.75 -12.41 3.33
N VAL A 214 13.89 -12.27 4.34
CA VAL A 214 14.03 -11.31 5.45
C VAL A 214 13.51 -11.94 6.74
N VAL A 215 13.93 -11.45 7.91
CA VAL A 215 13.48 -11.97 9.20
C VAL A 215 12.62 -10.91 9.88
N PHE A 216 11.36 -11.23 10.15
CA PHE A 216 10.46 -10.36 10.93
C PHE A 216 10.58 -10.72 12.41
N MET A 217 10.92 -9.73 13.22
CA MET A 217 11.04 -9.89 14.66
C MET A 217 9.67 -9.75 15.33
N ALA A 218 9.50 -10.43 16.46
CA ALA A 218 8.34 -10.19 17.29
C ALA A 218 8.38 -8.75 17.86
N PRO A 219 7.23 -8.08 18.01
CA PRO A 219 7.15 -6.77 18.65
C PRO A 219 7.64 -6.80 20.11
#